data_AF-A0A8T4VUU9-F1
#
_entry.id   AF-A0A8T4VUU9-F1
#
_cell.length_a   1.000
_cell.length_b   1.000
_cell.length_c   1.000
_cell.angle_alpha   90.00
_cell.angle_beta   90.00
_cell.angle_gamma   90.00
#
_symmetry.space_group_name_H-M   'P 1'
#
loop_
_entity.id
_entity.type
_entity.pdbx_description
1 polymer ?
#
loop_
_entity_poly.entity_id
_entity_poly.type
_entity_poly.pdbx_seq_one_letter_code
_entity_poly.pdbx_strand_id
1 'polypeptide(L)'
;MSNNGKHLFSKRDMTLVAAVAAAIIGIGVISAFPGGLHLSPSVEMRYTGADTTLLLGDIDIDGDVTGSVGLRNISAWHIAAAGRVTIATGGGPSKTFVDPDIVIRGGDGMVNGTVHISATLTPGAVVFNGTHGGTWAFAAESIPLAISPGSMVTAREAAITVDNGSWTGQGTFSLRMDGNASATARADYGVVSTDDLVELTVKPGTDFNQSLLDVLGEELPPLPVSLGGVAAVLPEHGATIAVDGDRQRCDNISLGRGTWTASLGRQLSLQGEARLLLLDGSLHSPADATVWFIPDRLLGLWPLAVGIWLVTAWLHRRYRQKQEAYDRGFHWLAVIVHVLAIALTFFLWDAEIRYLFGASMLDAAVTTLSTGSLSLSAWTVAPLELVPWFIGLALIALPIRVMLTGVFRLTGFDTIGGGVARAAGLLSLLFIGTRYIPFFLNVTVLALLRSMLGL
;
A
#
# COMPACT_ATOMS: atom_id res chain seq x y z
N MET A 1 53.01 -4.20 49.79
CA MET A 1 52.75 -4.97 48.56
C MET A 1 51.72 -6.03 48.94
N SER A 2 50.44 -5.89 48.63
CA SER A 2 49.85 -6.05 47.29
C SER A 2 48.60 -5.18 47.19
N ASN A 3 48.64 -4.24 46.25
CA ASN A 3 47.50 -3.46 45.80
C ASN A 3 47.13 -4.06 44.43
N ASN A 4 45.97 -4.72 44.31
CA ASN A 4 45.41 -5.09 43.00
C ASN A 4 43.92 -5.47 43.13
N GLY A 5 43.12 -4.54 43.62
CA GLY A 5 41.67 -4.54 43.39
C GLY A 5 41.35 -3.77 42.11
N LYS A 6 41.57 -4.35 40.93
CA LYS A 6 41.08 -3.78 39.67
C LYS A 6 39.59 -4.10 39.52
N HIS A 7 38.73 -3.30 40.16
CA HIS A 7 37.34 -3.17 39.70
C HIS A 7 37.38 -2.45 38.36
N LEU A 8 37.31 -3.21 37.25
CA LEU A 8 37.69 -2.67 35.95
C LEU A 8 36.69 -1.66 35.36
N PHE A 9 35.43 -1.59 35.83
CA PHE A 9 34.49 -0.50 35.52
C PHE A 9 33.40 -0.42 36.61
N SER A 10 32.88 0.78 36.91
CA SER A 10 31.70 0.93 37.77
C SER A 10 30.46 0.42 37.04
N LYS A 11 29.44 -0.06 37.78
CA LYS A 11 28.13 -0.46 37.20
C LYS A 11 27.52 0.66 36.33
N ARG A 12 27.76 1.92 36.69
CA ARG A 12 27.32 3.08 35.91
C ARG A 12 28.04 3.18 34.56
N ASP A 13 29.34 2.98 34.54
CA ASP A 13 30.16 3.11 33.33
C ASP A 13 29.82 2.02 32.32
N MET A 14 29.64 0.78 32.79
CA MET A 14 29.25 -0.30 31.89
C MET A 14 27.83 -0.06 31.32
N THR A 15 26.89 0.38 32.17
CA THR A 15 25.54 0.77 31.73
C THR A 15 25.57 1.83 30.64
N LEU A 16 26.39 2.87 30.82
CA LEU A 16 26.52 3.94 29.84
C LEU A 16 27.11 3.43 28.52
N VAL A 17 28.21 2.67 28.58
CA VAL A 17 28.90 2.16 27.38
C VAL A 17 27.97 1.28 26.54
N ALA A 18 27.20 0.40 27.17
CA ALA A 18 26.31 -0.47 26.42
C ALA A 18 24.98 0.21 26.04
N ALA A 19 24.52 1.23 26.76
CA ALA A 19 23.44 2.09 26.27
C ALA A 19 23.89 2.83 25.00
N VAL A 20 25.12 3.36 24.96
CA VAL A 20 25.70 4.00 23.77
C VAL A 20 25.88 3.00 22.63
N ALA A 21 26.43 1.81 22.90
CA ALA A 21 26.57 0.76 21.88
C ALA A 21 25.20 0.32 21.33
N ALA A 22 24.20 0.15 22.20
CA ALA A 22 22.83 -0.17 21.81
C ALA A 22 22.21 0.93 20.94
N ALA A 23 22.42 2.21 21.30
CA ALA A 23 21.96 3.33 20.50
C ALA A 23 22.63 3.36 19.12
N ILE A 24 23.95 3.14 19.04
CA ILE A 24 24.68 3.08 17.76
C ILE A 24 24.15 1.93 16.89
N ILE A 25 23.95 0.74 17.46
CA ILE A 25 23.40 -0.40 16.72
C ILE A 25 21.97 -0.11 16.26
N GLY A 26 21.11 0.41 17.14
CA GLY A 26 19.74 0.76 16.81
C GLY A 26 19.65 1.78 15.68
N ILE A 27 20.37 2.90 15.81
CA ILE A 27 20.46 3.95 14.78
C ILE A 27 21.04 3.36 13.49
N GLY A 28 22.08 2.53 13.59
CA GLY A 28 22.72 1.89 12.43
C GLY A 28 21.76 0.98 11.66
N VAL A 29 20.97 0.16 12.34
CA VAL A 29 19.99 -0.72 11.68
C VAL A 29 18.82 0.09 11.11
N ILE A 30 18.28 1.07 11.86
CA ILE A 30 17.23 1.97 11.36
C ILE A 30 17.70 2.74 10.12
N SER A 31 18.95 3.21 10.12
CA SER A 31 19.54 3.95 9.00
C SER A 31 19.89 3.05 7.81
N ALA A 32 20.25 1.78 8.07
CA ALA A 32 20.51 0.81 7.01
C ALA A 32 19.22 0.31 6.35
N PHE A 33 18.12 0.28 7.09
CA PHE A 33 16.81 -0.21 6.64
C PHE A 33 15.69 0.79 6.97
N PRO A 34 15.72 2.01 6.42
CA PRO A 34 14.76 3.05 6.76
C PRO A 34 13.32 2.72 6.29
N GLY A 35 13.19 1.88 5.24
CA GLY A 35 11.91 1.37 4.76
C GLY A 35 11.54 -0.02 5.29
N GLY A 36 12.36 -0.60 6.18
CA GLY A 36 12.23 -2.00 6.60
C GLY A 36 13.04 -2.97 5.73
N LEU A 37 12.84 -4.27 5.95
CA LEU A 37 13.57 -5.33 5.26
C LEU A 37 12.85 -5.86 4.01
N HIS A 38 11.55 -5.59 3.87
CA HIS A 38 10.69 -6.10 2.79
C HIS A 38 10.82 -7.62 2.63
N LEU A 39 10.63 -8.34 3.75
CA LEU A 39 10.80 -9.80 3.80
C LEU A 39 9.60 -10.57 3.25
N SER A 40 8.44 -9.94 3.20
CA SER A 40 7.23 -10.51 2.62
C SER A 40 7.36 -10.52 1.09
N PRO A 41 7.07 -11.65 0.43
CA PRO A 41 7.24 -11.76 -1.01
C PRO A 41 6.23 -10.88 -1.75
N SER A 42 6.66 -10.28 -2.86
CA SER A 42 5.74 -9.87 -3.91
C SER A 42 5.42 -11.07 -4.81
N VAL A 43 4.21 -11.06 -5.36
CA VAL A 43 3.73 -12.05 -6.31
C VAL A 43 3.35 -11.35 -7.60
N GLU A 44 3.60 -11.98 -8.73
CA GLU A 44 3.14 -11.48 -10.02
C GLU A 44 1.67 -11.82 -10.17
N MET A 45 0.82 -10.80 -10.32
CA MET A 45 -0.61 -10.98 -10.60
C MET A 45 -0.91 -10.57 -12.04
N ARG A 46 -1.69 -11.40 -12.73
CA ARG A 46 -2.21 -11.11 -14.07
C ARG A 46 -3.70 -11.39 -14.14
N TYR A 47 -4.42 -10.52 -14.81
CA TYR A 47 -5.84 -10.64 -15.08
C TYR A 47 -6.15 -10.11 -16.48
N THR A 48 -7.06 -10.77 -17.18
CA THR A 48 -7.58 -10.29 -18.46
C THR A 48 -9.07 -10.58 -18.53
N GLY A 49 -9.89 -9.57 -18.77
CA GLY A 49 -11.33 -9.74 -18.81
C GLY A 49 -12.10 -8.45 -19.01
N ALA A 50 -13.41 -8.54 -18.80
CA ALA A 50 -14.34 -7.42 -18.94
C ALA A 50 -15.00 -7.03 -17.61
N ASP A 51 -14.66 -7.71 -16.52
CA ASP A 51 -15.20 -7.43 -15.20
C ASP A 51 -14.82 -6.03 -14.71
N THR A 52 -15.66 -5.49 -13.83
CA THR A 52 -15.43 -4.19 -13.22
C THR A 52 -14.09 -4.21 -12.48
N THR A 53 -13.22 -3.26 -12.82
CA THR A 53 -11.88 -3.17 -12.25
C THR A 53 -11.60 -1.77 -11.77
N LEU A 54 -11.10 -1.68 -10.54
CA LEU A 54 -10.76 -0.44 -9.87
C LEU A 54 -9.24 -0.33 -9.77
N LEU A 55 -8.68 0.83 -10.12
CA LEU A 55 -7.26 1.13 -10.02
C LEU A 55 -7.09 2.43 -9.23
N LEU A 56 -6.31 2.39 -8.14
CA LEU A 56 -6.17 3.48 -7.20
C LEU A 56 -4.69 3.75 -6.91
N GLY A 57 -4.29 5.02 -6.86
CA GLY A 57 -2.95 5.43 -6.48
C GLY A 57 -2.43 6.56 -7.33
N ASP A 58 -1.14 6.56 -7.58
CA ASP A 58 -0.54 7.49 -8.53
C ASP A 58 -0.62 6.84 -9.91
N ILE A 59 -1.40 7.41 -10.82
CA ILE A 59 -1.73 6.81 -12.10
C ILE A 59 -1.10 7.63 -13.21
N ASP A 60 -0.17 7.03 -13.93
CA ASP A 60 0.35 7.56 -15.18
C ASP A 60 -0.49 6.98 -16.32
N ILE A 61 -1.10 7.84 -17.12
CA ILE A 61 -1.86 7.50 -18.33
C ILE A 61 -1.02 7.97 -19.51
N ASP A 62 -0.79 7.08 -20.47
CA ASP A 62 -0.17 7.43 -21.75
C ASP A 62 -0.89 6.68 -22.88
N GLY A 63 -1.46 7.43 -23.82
CA GLY A 63 -2.12 6.83 -24.97
C GLY A 63 -2.95 7.80 -25.80
N ASP A 64 -3.11 7.45 -27.06
CA ASP A 64 -4.03 8.11 -27.98
C ASP A 64 -5.42 7.48 -27.87
N VAL A 65 -6.43 8.34 -27.75
CA VAL A 65 -7.84 7.97 -27.64
C VAL A 65 -8.56 8.53 -28.86
N THR A 66 -8.98 7.66 -29.77
CA THR A 66 -9.90 8.00 -30.87
C THR A 66 -11.32 7.63 -30.46
N GLY A 67 -12.09 8.63 -30.02
CA GLY A 67 -13.43 8.38 -29.51
C GLY A 67 -14.02 9.60 -28.83
N SER A 68 -14.60 9.39 -27.65
CA SER A 68 -15.17 10.46 -26.84
C SER A 68 -14.54 10.51 -25.45
N VAL A 69 -14.07 11.69 -25.04
CA VAL A 69 -13.65 12.00 -23.67
C VAL A 69 -14.64 12.99 -23.07
N GLY A 70 -15.50 12.51 -22.18
CA GLY A 70 -16.44 13.32 -21.41
C GLY A 70 -15.81 13.86 -20.13
N LEU A 71 -16.21 15.06 -19.71
CA LEU A 71 -15.86 15.70 -18.45
C LEU A 71 -17.15 16.09 -17.73
N ARG A 72 -17.29 15.73 -16.45
CA ARG A 72 -18.52 15.95 -15.69
C ARG A 72 -18.35 17.00 -14.60
N ASN A 73 -19.33 17.89 -14.47
CA ASN A 73 -19.35 18.96 -13.47
C ASN A 73 -18.05 19.79 -13.46
N ILE A 74 -17.82 20.54 -14.53
CA ILE A 74 -16.59 21.30 -14.74
C ILE A 74 -16.54 22.50 -13.80
N SER A 75 -15.53 22.58 -12.92
CA SER A 75 -15.25 23.79 -12.14
C SER A 75 -14.43 24.82 -12.96
N ALA A 76 -13.48 24.32 -13.75
CA ALA A 76 -12.70 25.10 -14.70
C ALA A 76 -12.08 24.18 -15.76
N TRP A 77 -12.21 24.53 -17.03
CA TRP A 77 -11.52 23.85 -18.12
C TRP A 77 -10.82 24.88 -18.99
N HIS A 78 -9.50 24.89 -18.91
CA HIS A 78 -8.63 25.77 -19.65
C HIS A 78 -8.19 25.08 -20.93
N ILE A 79 -8.32 25.74 -22.07
CA ILE A 79 -7.92 25.23 -23.38
C ILE A 79 -7.10 26.32 -24.07
N ALA A 80 -5.82 26.04 -24.28
CA ALA A 80 -4.94 26.83 -25.13
C ALA A 80 -4.90 26.17 -26.52
N ALA A 81 -5.62 26.74 -27.48
CA ALA A 81 -5.74 26.18 -28.82
C ALA A 81 -4.78 26.88 -29.79
N ALA A 82 -4.07 26.10 -30.60
CA ALA A 82 -3.31 26.61 -31.74
C ALA A 82 -4.18 26.54 -33.02
N GLY A 83 -4.04 27.52 -33.89
CA GLY A 83 -4.80 27.64 -35.13
C GLY A 83 -6.21 28.22 -34.93
N ARG A 84 -7.11 27.89 -35.85
CA ARG A 84 -8.47 28.45 -35.85
C ARG A 84 -9.38 27.61 -34.95
N VAL A 85 -10.18 28.29 -34.13
CA VAL A 85 -11.28 27.66 -33.39
C VAL A 85 -12.59 28.30 -33.80
N THR A 86 -13.54 27.48 -34.23
CA THR A 86 -14.89 27.94 -34.59
C THR A 86 -15.89 27.51 -33.53
N ILE A 87 -16.52 28.48 -32.87
CA ILE A 87 -17.49 28.29 -31.79
C ILE A 87 -18.90 28.50 -32.34
N ALA A 88 -19.71 27.45 -32.35
CA ALA A 88 -21.13 27.51 -32.64
C ALA A 88 -21.93 27.60 -31.32
N THR A 89 -22.88 28.55 -31.26
CA THR A 89 -23.87 28.66 -30.18
C THR A 89 -25.20 28.09 -30.66
N GLY A 90 -25.94 27.38 -29.81
CA GLY A 90 -27.24 26.81 -30.16
C GLY A 90 -28.23 27.88 -30.65
N GLY A 91 -28.30 28.10 -31.96
CA GLY A 91 -29.20 29.05 -32.63
C GLY A 91 -28.59 30.40 -33.06
N GLY A 92 -27.28 30.63 -32.87
CA GLY A 92 -26.61 31.89 -33.26
C GLY A 92 -25.56 31.71 -34.39
N PRO A 93 -25.07 32.82 -34.97
CA PRO A 93 -23.96 32.76 -35.93
C PRO A 93 -22.69 32.24 -35.24
N SER A 94 -21.94 31.38 -35.93
CA SER A 94 -20.65 30.88 -35.44
C SER A 94 -19.62 32.00 -35.35
N LYS A 95 -18.78 31.96 -34.33
CA LYS A 95 -17.64 32.88 -34.15
C LYS A 95 -16.34 32.13 -34.38
N THR A 96 -15.37 32.77 -35.03
CA THR A 96 -14.05 32.18 -35.25
C THR A 96 -12.98 33.02 -34.57
N PHE A 97 -12.08 32.34 -33.86
CA PHE A 97 -10.93 32.91 -33.19
C PHE A 97 -9.64 32.24 -33.72
N VAL A 98 -8.49 32.91 -33.56
CA VAL A 98 -7.18 32.41 -34.00
C VAL A 98 -6.27 32.40 -32.78
N ASP A 99 -5.67 31.24 -32.51
CA ASP A 99 -4.85 30.94 -31.34
C ASP A 99 -5.50 31.35 -30.00
N PRO A 100 -6.80 31.01 -29.73
CA PRO A 100 -7.50 31.51 -28.56
C PRO A 100 -7.14 30.79 -27.27
N ASP A 101 -7.18 31.55 -26.16
CA ASP A 101 -7.23 31.02 -24.81
C ASP A 101 -8.68 30.93 -24.34
N ILE A 102 -9.17 29.72 -24.08
CA ILE A 102 -10.57 29.44 -23.76
C ILE A 102 -10.67 28.92 -22.34
N VAL A 103 -11.62 29.44 -21.57
CA VAL A 103 -11.97 28.97 -20.23
C VAL A 103 -13.45 28.62 -20.19
N ILE A 104 -13.75 27.36 -19.88
CA ILE A 104 -15.12 26.84 -19.70
C ILE A 104 -15.35 26.59 -18.21
N ARG A 105 -16.49 27.00 -17.66
CA ARG A 105 -16.86 26.81 -16.25
C ARG A 105 -18.32 26.39 -16.12
N GLY A 106 -18.61 25.46 -15.21
CA GLY A 106 -19.94 24.89 -15.02
C GLY A 106 -20.32 23.88 -16.10
N GLY A 107 -21.33 23.07 -15.79
CA GLY A 107 -21.90 22.11 -16.72
C GLY A 107 -20.96 20.96 -17.09
N ASP A 108 -21.19 20.37 -18.26
CA ASP A 108 -20.48 19.19 -18.75
C ASP A 108 -19.73 19.46 -20.05
N GLY A 109 -18.61 18.76 -20.25
CA GLY A 109 -17.76 18.83 -21.43
C GLY A 109 -17.67 17.48 -22.14
N MET A 110 -17.41 17.52 -23.45
CA MET A 110 -17.11 16.32 -24.23
C MET A 110 -16.18 16.68 -25.38
N VAL A 111 -15.10 15.94 -25.54
CA VAL A 111 -14.21 16.00 -26.70
C VAL A 111 -14.49 14.76 -27.56
N ASN A 112 -14.96 14.98 -28.78
CA ASN A 112 -15.10 13.92 -29.79
C ASN A 112 -13.99 14.08 -30.84
N GLY A 113 -13.13 13.09 -30.97
CA GLY A 113 -11.98 13.13 -31.88
C GLY A 113 -10.81 12.31 -31.35
N THR A 114 -9.62 12.68 -31.78
CA THR A 114 -8.37 12.11 -31.27
C THR A 114 -7.85 12.99 -30.14
N VAL A 115 -7.66 12.38 -28.96
CA VAL A 115 -7.11 13.01 -27.77
C VAL A 115 -5.95 12.17 -27.29
N HIS A 116 -4.79 12.78 -27.17
CA HIS A 116 -3.66 12.18 -26.48
C HIS A 116 -3.75 12.49 -24.99
N ILE A 117 -3.77 11.45 -24.16
CA ILE A 117 -3.76 11.56 -22.70
C ILE A 117 -2.38 11.13 -22.23
N SER A 118 -1.50 12.09 -21.95
CA SER A 118 -0.24 11.87 -21.23
C SER A 118 -0.34 12.62 -19.90
N ALA A 119 -0.84 11.93 -18.88
CA ALA A 119 -1.24 12.53 -17.61
C ALA A 119 -0.71 11.73 -16.42
N THR A 120 -0.18 12.43 -15.42
CA THR A 120 0.07 11.86 -14.08
C THR A 120 -1.01 12.35 -13.14
N LEU A 121 -1.83 11.42 -12.64
CA LEU A 121 -2.92 11.65 -11.70
C LEU A 121 -2.45 11.26 -10.30
N THR A 122 -2.29 12.24 -9.40
CA THR A 122 -1.73 12.04 -8.06
C THR A 122 -2.51 12.84 -7.01
N PRO A 123 -3.40 12.21 -6.22
CA PRO A 123 -3.91 10.85 -6.37
C PRO A 123 -4.90 10.73 -7.55
N GLY A 124 -5.00 9.54 -8.13
CA GLY A 124 -5.94 9.21 -9.20
C GLY A 124 -6.73 7.93 -8.91
N ALA A 125 -7.97 7.89 -9.38
CA ALA A 125 -8.82 6.71 -9.39
C ALA A 125 -9.28 6.42 -10.82
N VAL A 126 -9.22 5.16 -11.25
CA VAL A 126 -9.76 4.70 -12.54
C VAL A 126 -10.68 3.51 -12.30
N VAL A 127 -11.87 3.56 -12.89
CA VAL A 127 -12.84 2.46 -12.92
C VAL A 127 -13.02 2.03 -14.37
N PHE A 128 -12.73 0.77 -14.65
CA PHE A 128 -13.01 0.14 -15.93
C PHE A 128 -14.26 -0.73 -15.82
N ASN A 129 -15.15 -0.65 -16.82
CA ASN A 129 -16.27 -1.57 -16.94
C ASN A 129 -16.44 -2.03 -18.40
N GLY A 130 -16.08 -3.28 -18.66
CA GLY A 130 -16.11 -3.87 -20.00
C GLY A 130 -17.52 -4.13 -20.54
N THR A 131 -18.56 -4.19 -19.68
CA THR A 131 -19.96 -4.35 -20.12
C THR A 131 -20.46 -3.15 -20.93
N HIS A 132 -19.80 -1.99 -20.78
CA HIS A 132 -20.08 -0.75 -21.51
C HIS A 132 -19.08 -0.52 -22.66
N GLY A 133 -18.62 -1.59 -23.31
CA GLY A 133 -17.87 -1.51 -24.57
C GLY A 133 -16.49 -0.86 -24.45
N GLY A 134 -15.76 -1.12 -23.36
CA GLY A 134 -14.43 -0.55 -23.14
C GLY A 134 -14.44 0.87 -22.57
N THR A 135 -15.56 1.30 -22.01
CA THR A 135 -15.66 2.58 -21.32
C THR A 135 -14.98 2.51 -19.96
N TRP A 136 -14.21 3.55 -19.63
CA TRP A 136 -13.60 3.72 -18.32
C TRP A 136 -13.79 5.15 -17.83
N ALA A 137 -13.92 5.31 -16.52
CA ALA A 137 -14.03 6.59 -15.86
C ALA A 137 -12.81 6.81 -14.97
N PHE A 138 -12.43 8.07 -14.79
CA PHE A 138 -11.30 8.41 -13.92
C PHE A 138 -11.53 9.73 -13.19
N ALA A 139 -11.08 9.81 -11.94
CA ALA A 139 -11.18 10.99 -11.10
C ALA A 139 -9.79 11.40 -10.60
N ALA A 140 -9.50 12.70 -10.68
CA ALA A 140 -8.25 13.32 -10.24
C ALA A 140 -8.46 14.81 -10.00
N GLU A 141 -7.57 15.45 -9.25
CA GLU A 141 -7.65 16.90 -8.97
C GLU A 141 -7.53 17.77 -10.23
N SER A 142 -6.80 17.28 -11.24
CA SER A 142 -6.55 17.98 -12.50
C SER A 142 -6.34 16.98 -13.64
N ILE A 143 -7.01 17.22 -14.76
CA ILE A 143 -7.05 16.33 -15.92
C ILE A 143 -6.43 17.05 -17.12
N PRO A 144 -5.15 16.80 -17.45
CA PRO A 144 -4.53 17.33 -18.65
C PRO A 144 -4.94 16.51 -19.89
N LEU A 145 -5.19 17.19 -21.01
CA LEU A 145 -5.62 16.62 -22.29
C LEU A 145 -4.89 17.32 -23.44
N ALA A 146 -4.36 16.55 -24.40
CA ALA A 146 -3.86 17.09 -25.66
C ALA A 146 -4.83 16.72 -26.79
N ILE A 147 -5.47 17.73 -27.37
CA ILE A 147 -6.55 17.56 -28.35
C ILE A 147 -5.98 17.72 -29.75
N SER A 148 -6.17 16.73 -30.61
CA SER A 148 -5.69 16.75 -32.00
C SER A 148 -6.59 17.61 -32.90
N PRO A 149 -6.08 18.05 -34.07
CA PRO A 149 -6.84 18.86 -35.02
C PRO A 149 -8.03 18.08 -35.59
N GLY A 150 -9.12 18.79 -35.88
CA GLY A 150 -10.37 18.21 -36.35
C GLY A 150 -11.31 17.74 -35.23
N SER A 151 -10.86 17.75 -33.98
CA SER A 151 -11.67 17.38 -32.82
C SER A 151 -12.79 18.39 -32.54
N MET A 152 -13.90 17.89 -32.02
CA MET A 152 -15.08 18.65 -31.66
C MET A 152 -15.22 18.69 -30.15
N VAL A 153 -15.05 19.88 -29.55
CA VAL A 153 -15.28 20.09 -28.12
C VAL A 153 -16.69 20.63 -27.93
N THR A 154 -17.51 19.92 -27.15
CA THR A 154 -18.86 20.34 -26.77
C THR A 154 -18.88 20.72 -25.30
N ALA A 155 -19.46 21.85 -24.95
CA ALA A 155 -19.73 22.23 -23.58
C ALA A 155 -21.23 22.48 -23.42
N ARG A 156 -21.87 21.90 -22.41
CA ARG A 156 -23.32 21.99 -22.15
C ARG A 156 -23.55 22.71 -20.83
N GLU A 157 -24.53 23.61 -20.83
CA GLU A 157 -24.92 24.38 -19.63
C GLU A 157 -23.73 25.07 -18.94
N ALA A 158 -22.80 25.56 -19.75
CA ALA A 158 -21.53 26.10 -19.29
C ALA A 158 -21.43 27.61 -19.53
N ALA A 159 -20.54 28.24 -18.79
CA ALA A 159 -19.98 29.54 -19.08
C ALA A 159 -18.73 29.37 -19.94
N ILE A 160 -18.60 30.11 -21.03
CA ILE A 160 -17.38 30.17 -21.82
C ILE A 160 -16.83 31.60 -21.83
N THR A 161 -15.52 31.71 -21.67
CA THR A 161 -14.76 32.95 -21.80
C THR A 161 -13.61 32.72 -22.77
N VAL A 162 -13.41 33.62 -23.73
CA VAL A 162 -12.30 33.57 -24.69
C VAL A 162 -11.43 34.81 -24.52
N ASP A 163 -10.10 34.64 -24.66
CA ASP A 163 -9.04 35.64 -24.54
C ASP A 163 -9.25 36.63 -23.38
N ASN A 164 -9.35 36.09 -22.17
CA ASN A 164 -9.55 36.84 -20.93
C ASN A 164 -10.74 37.82 -20.96
N GLY A 165 -11.85 37.45 -21.62
CA GLY A 165 -13.09 38.21 -21.63
C GLY A 165 -13.37 38.99 -22.91
N SER A 166 -12.58 38.81 -23.97
CA SER A 166 -12.86 39.38 -25.29
C SER A 166 -14.22 38.94 -25.84
N TRP A 167 -14.61 37.70 -25.51
CA TRP A 167 -15.94 37.19 -25.73
C TRP A 167 -16.35 36.26 -24.58
N THR A 168 -17.62 36.36 -24.18
CA THR A 168 -18.23 35.48 -23.20
C THR A 168 -19.56 34.94 -23.71
N GLY A 169 -19.93 33.76 -23.22
CA GLY A 169 -21.19 33.10 -23.50
C GLY A 169 -21.68 32.26 -22.33
N GLN A 170 -22.99 32.05 -22.26
CA GLN A 170 -23.63 31.08 -21.38
C GLN A 170 -24.52 30.14 -22.20
N GLY A 171 -24.48 28.84 -21.93
CA GLY A 171 -25.34 27.85 -22.58
C GLY A 171 -24.58 26.66 -23.15
N THR A 172 -24.99 26.19 -24.34
CA THR A 172 -24.37 25.05 -25.02
C THR A 172 -23.55 25.52 -26.22
N PHE A 173 -22.31 25.04 -26.29
CA PHE A 173 -21.31 25.42 -27.29
C PHE A 173 -20.72 24.21 -27.98
N SER A 174 -20.40 24.37 -29.26
CA SER A 174 -19.62 23.40 -30.04
C SER A 174 -18.42 24.11 -30.64
N LEU A 175 -17.21 23.75 -30.21
CA LEU A 175 -15.93 24.36 -30.60
C LEU A 175 -15.16 23.39 -31.49
N ARG A 176 -15.04 23.73 -32.78
CA ARG A 176 -14.25 22.96 -33.74
C ARG A 176 -12.82 23.44 -33.69
N MET A 177 -11.90 22.54 -33.36
CA MET A 177 -10.46 22.81 -33.29
C MET A 177 -9.83 22.48 -34.65
N ASP A 178 -9.29 23.47 -35.35
CA ASP A 178 -8.59 23.23 -36.63
C ASP A 178 -7.08 23.00 -36.44
N GLY A 179 -6.54 23.22 -35.24
CA GLY A 179 -5.17 22.88 -34.85
C GLY A 179 -5.12 22.15 -33.51
N ASN A 180 -3.90 21.89 -33.02
CA ASN A 180 -3.68 21.22 -31.74
C ASN A 180 -4.13 22.11 -30.57
N ALA A 181 -4.66 21.53 -29.51
CA ALA A 181 -4.93 22.26 -28.28
C ALA A 181 -4.37 21.53 -27.05
N SER A 182 -3.78 22.30 -26.14
CA SER A 182 -3.44 21.82 -24.80
C SER A 182 -4.56 22.24 -23.86
N ALA A 183 -5.07 21.32 -23.05
CA ALA A 183 -6.16 21.61 -22.14
C ALA A 183 -5.93 21.02 -20.76
N THR A 184 -6.40 21.73 -19.73
CA THR A 184 -6.38 21.26 -18.35
C THR A 184 -7.77 21.47 -17.75
N ALA A 185 -8.42 20.38 -17.36
CA ALA A 185 -9.74 20.39 -16.75
C ALA A 185 -9.66 20.10 -15.25
N ARG A 186 -10.44 20.84 -14.47
CA ARG A 186 -10.85 20.52 -13.11
C ARG A 186 -12.32 20.19 -13.16
N ALA A 187 -12.61 18.91 -13.17
CA ALA A 187 -13.93 18.32 -13.25
C ALA A 187 -14.03 17.26 -12.14
N ASP A 188 -15.23 16.85 -11.79
CA ASP A 188 -15.42 15.79 -10.79
C ASP A 188 -14.80 14.49 -11.31
N TYR A 189 -15.12 14.10 -12.55
CA TYR A 189 -14.49 12.96 -13.21
C TYR A 189 -14.53 13.08 -14.74
N GLY A 190 -13.63 12.34 -15.39
CA GLY A 190 -13.60 12.09 -16.82
C GLY A 190 -14.17 10.73 -17.16
N VAL A 191 -14.76 10.60 -18.36
CA VAL A 191 -15.22 9.32 -18.93
C VAL A 191 -14.63 9.18 -20.32
N VAL A 192 -13.96 8.07 -20.58
CA VAL A 192 -13.36 7.76 -21.87
C VAL A 192 -14.10 6.57 -22.47
N SER A 193 -14.55 6.74 -23.71
CA SER A 193 -15.10 5.66 -24.52
C SER A 193 -14.28 5.57 -25.80
N THR A 194 -13.59 4.45 -25.96
CA THR A 194 -12.68 4.19 -27.08
C THR A 194 -12.56 2.69 -27.30
N ASP A 195 -12.33 2.30 -28.56
CA ASP A 195 -11.89 0.95 -28.91
C ASP A 195 -10.35 0.81 -28.91
N ASP A 196 -9.64 1.94 -28.86
CA ASP A 196 -8.17 1.98 -28.82
C ASP A 196 -7.64 1.44 -27.49
N LEU A 197 -6.39 0.98 -27.53
CA LEU A 197 -5.67 0.53 -26.34
C LEU A 197 -5.01 1.73 -25.65
N VAL A 198 -5.35 1.96 -24.38
CA VAL A 198 -4.72 2.97 -23.53
C VAL A 198 -3.94 2.26 -22.44
N GLU A 199 -2.66 2.62 -22.28
CA GLU A 199 -1.83 2.07 -21.22
C GLU A 199 -1.86 2.97 -19.98
N LEU A 200 -1.94 2.32 -18.83
CA LEU A 200 -1.92 2.92 -17.51
C LEU A 200 -0.83 2.26 -16.69
N THR A 201 -0.08 3.06 -15.94
CA THR A 201 0.77 2.56 -14.87
C THR A 201 0.26 3.07 -13.54
N VAL A 202 0.04 2.17 -12.59
CA VAL A 202 -0.39 2.50 -11.23
C VAL A 202 0.79 2.28 -10.27
N LYS A 203 1.09 3.27 -9.45
CA LYS A 203 2.12 3.20 -8.41
C LYS A 203 1.51 3.39 -7.01
N PRO A 204 2.10 2.78 -5.97
CA PRO A 204 1.69 3.03 -4.59
C PRO A 204 1.88 4.49 -4.20
N GLY A 205 0.78 5.19 -3.91
CA GLY A 205 0.77 6.50 -3.25
C GLY A 205 0.50 6.40 -1.75
N THR A 206 0.81 7.44 -0.98
CA THR A 206 0.58 7.48 0.48
C THR A 206 -0.70 8.18 0.90
N ASP A 207 -1.30 9.00 0.03
CA ASP A 207 -2.33 10.00 0.41
C ASP A 207 -3.59 9.90 -0.44
N PHE A 208 -4.00 8.67 -0.80
CA PHE A 208 -5.21 8.49 -1.60
C PHE A 208 -6.46 8.95 -0.83
N ASN A 209 -7.17 9.93 -1.39
CA ASN A 209 -8.41 10.47 -0.82
C ASN A 209 -9.62 9.65 -1.27
N GLN A 210 -10.33 9.04 -0.31
CA GLN A 210 -11.53 8.24 -0.58
C GLN A 210 -12.65 9.03 -1.26
N SER A 211 -12.69 10.36 -1.14
CA SER A 211 -13.72 11.17 -1.81
C SER A 211 -13.67 11.08 -3.35
N LEU A 212 -12.55 10.63 -3.93
CA LEU A 212 -12.47 10.38 -5.37
C LEU A 212 -13.33 9.18 -5.81
N LEU A 213 -13.56 8.22 -4.90
CA LEU A 213 -14.42 7.07 -5.16
C LEU A 213 -15.91 7.46 -5.12
N ASP A 214 -16.28 8.29 -4.13
CA ASP A 214 -17.65 8.83 -4.02
C ASP A 214 -18.07 9.54 -5.32
N VAL A 215 -17.13 10.24 -5.94
CA VAL A 215 -17.34 10.94 -7.22
C VAL A 215 -17.58 9.99 -8.39
N LEU A 216 -16.94 8.82 -8.39
CA LEU A 216 -17.16 7.77 -9.39
C LEU A 216 -18.41 6.91 -9.08
N GLY A 217 -19.10 7.17 -7.97
CA GLY A 217 -20.22 6.36 -7.51
C GLY A 217 -19.80 5.00 -6.98
N GLU A 218 -18.51 4.83 -6.66
CA GLU A 218 -17.96 3.61 -6.09
C GLU A 218 -17.85 3.79 -4.57
N GLU A 219 -18.47 2.91 -3.81
CA GLU A 219 -18.29 2.86 -2.36
C GLU A 219 -17.32 1.74 -2.03
N LEU A 220 -16.09 2.10 -1.63
CA LEU A 220 -15.24 1.16 -0.91
C LEU A 220 -15.52 1.31 0.59
N PRO A 221 -15.74 0.20 1.31
CA PRO A 221 -15.81 0.27 2.76
C PRO A 221 -14.48 0.78 3.32
N PRO A 222 -14.47 1.42 4.50
CA PRO A 222 -13.25 1.93 5.09
C PRO A 222 -12.28 0.77 5.33
N LEU A 223 -11.25 0.68 4.48
CA LEU A 223 -10.22 -0.33 4.62
C LEU A 223 -9.11 0.20 5.52
N PRO A 224 -8.60 -0.63 6.44
CA PRO A 224 -7.44 -0.30 7.27
C PRO A 224 -6.11 -0.41 6.51
N VAL A 225 -6.15 -0.09 5.20
CA VAL A 225 -5.03 -0.15 4.26
C VAL A 225 -4.98 1.16 3.49
N SER A 226 -3.79 1.63 3.12
CA SER A 226 -3.70 2.70 2.13
C SER A 226 -4.19 2.17 0.79
N LEU A 227 -5.13 2.91 0.20
CA LEU A 227 -5.68 2.59 -1.11
C LEU A 227 -4.70 2.91 -2.25
N GLY A 228 -3.58 3.59 -1.97
CA GLY A 228 -2.57 3.88 -2.97
C GLY A 228 -1.88 2.61 -3.47
N GLY A 229 -1.93 2.39 -4.78
CA GLY A 229 -1.41 1.22 -5.47
C GLY A 229 -2.36 0.02 -5.48
N VAL A 230 -3.64 0.20 -5.13
CA VAL A 230 -4.62 -0.88 -5.12
C VAL A 230 -5.18 -1.10 -6.52
N ALA A 231 -5.20 -2.36 -6.96
CA ALA A 231 -5.97 -2.83 -8.09
C ALA A 231 -7.00 -3.86 -7.60
N ALA A 232 -8.28 -3.65 -7.88
CA ALA A 232 -9.38 -4.52 -7.49
C ALA A 232 -10.09 -5.07 -8.72
N VAL A 233 -10.28 -6.38 -8.80
CA VAL A 233 -11.13 -7.03 -9.80
C VAL A 233 -12.40 -7.49 -9.08
N LEU A 234 -13.56 -7.09 -9.58
CA LEU A 234 -14.88 -7.44 -9.06
C LEU A 234 -15.62 -8.30 -10.10
N PRO A 235 -15.48 -9.63 -10.04
CA PRO A 235 -16.06 -10.53 -11.03
C PRO A 235 -17.58 -10.56 -10.93
N GLU A 236 -18.28 -10.39 -12.05
CA GLU A 236 -19.75 -10.53 -12.08
C GLU A 236 -20.17 -11.98 -12.34
N HIS A 237 -19.39 -12.72 -13.14
CA HIS A 237 -19.69 -14.10 -13.57
C HIS A 237 -18.53 -15.07 -13.30
N GLY A 238 -17.65 -14.69 -12.36
CA GLY A 238 -16.41 -15.39 -12.04
C GLY A 238 -15.28 -15.04 -13.01
N ALA A 239 -14.10 -14.75 -12.46
CA ALA A 239 -12.89 -14.39 -13.17
C ALA A 239 -11.81 -15.46 -13.01
N THR A 240 -10.84 -15.46 -13.92
CA THR A 240 -9.60 -16.23 -13.75
C THR A 240 -8.44 -15.27 -13.57
N ILE A 241 -7.79 -15.34 -12.41
CA ILE A 241 -6.62 -14.54 -12.06
C ILE A 241 -5.42 -15.46 -12.00
N ALA A 242 -4.32 -15.08 -12.63
CA ALA A 242 -3.07 -15.82 -12.53
C ALA A 242 -2.17 -15.16 -11.47
N VAL A 243 -1.62 -15.98 -10.57
CA VAL A 243 -0.68 -15.56 -9.52
C VAL A 243 0.56 -16.40 -9.64
N ASP A 244 1.71 -15.78 -9.91
CA ASP A 244 2.98 -16.45 -10.22
C ASP A 244 2.85 -17.52 -11.33
N GLY A 245 1.93 -17.30 -12.27
CA GLY A 245 1.62 -18.22 -13.36
C GLY A 245 0.52 -19.25 -13.06
N ASP A 246 0.17 -19.46 -11.80
CA ASP A 246 -0.89 -20.38 -11.39
C ASP A 246 -2.26 -19.72 -11.50
N ARG A 247 -3.16 -20.33 -12.29
CA ARG A 247 -4.51 -19.82 -12.52
C ARG A 247 -5.44 -20.21 -11.39
N GLN A 248 -6.07 -19.20 -10.80
CA GLN A 248 -7.06 -19.35 -9.74
C GLN A 248 -8.39 -18.78 -10.22
N ARG A 249 -9.47 -19.51 -9.91
CA ARG A 249 -10.82 -19.03 -10.14
C ARG A 249 -11.21 -18.13 -8.97
N CYS A 250 -11.76 -16.97 -9.29
CA CYS A 250 -12.23 -15.99 -8.31
C CYS A 250 -13.67 -15.66 -8.62
N ASP A 251 -14.57 -16.00 -7.70
CA ASP A 251 -16.00 -15.72 -7.85
C ASP A 251 -16.41 -14.47 -7.04
N ASN A 252 -15.60 -14.07 -6.06
CA ASN A 252 -15.76 -12.83 -5.28
C ASN A 252 -14.68 -11.78 -5.62
N ILE A 253 -14.51 -10.78 -4.76
CA ILE A 253 -13.52 -9.72 -4.92
C ILE A 253 -12.08 -10.24 -4.85
N SER A 254 -11.24 -9.70 -5.73
CA SER A 254 -9.79 -9.86 -5.68
C SER A 254 -9.11 -8.51 -5.65
N LEU A 255 -8.22 -8.29 -4.70
CA LEU A 255 -7.57 -7.00 -4.43
C LEU A 255 -6.08 -7.21 -4.30
N GLY A 256 -5.28 -6.52 -5.10
CA GLY A 256 -3.84 -6.48 -4.99
C GLY A 256 -3.35 -5.08 -4.68
N ARG A 257 -2.35 -4.93 -3.81
CA ARG A 257 -1.64 -3.66 -3.61
C ARG A 257 -0.21 -3.75 -4.11
N GLY A 258 0.21 -2.82 -4.96
CA GLY A 258 1.52 -2.87 -5.61
C GLY A 258 1.66 -1.91 -6.78
N THR A 259 2.53 -2.27 -7.71
CA THR A 259 2.71 -1.56 -8.98
C THR A 259 2.04 -2.33 -10.10
N TRP A 260 1.27 -1.63 -10.92
CA TRP A 260 0.45 -2.23 -11.96
C TRP A 260 0.69 -1.57 -13.30
N THR A 261 0.55 -2.36 -14.34
CA THR A 261 0.37 -1.95 -15.73
C THR A 261 -0.99 -2.44 -16.15
N ALA A 262 -1.82 -1.54 -16.63
CA ALA A 262 -3.17 -1.82 -17.09
C ALA A 262 -3.27 -1.38 -18.55
N SER A 263 -3.89 -2.20 -19.37
CA SER A 263 -4.12 -1.92 -20.78
C SER A 263 -5.62 -1.96 -21.00
N LEU A 264 -6.19 -0.78 -21.23
CA LEU A 264 -7.62 -0.54 -21.35
C LEU A 264 -8.01 -0.47 -22.81
N GLY A 265 -8.90 -1.37 -23.23
CA GLY A 265 -9.60 -1.28 -24.50
C GLY A 265 -10.97 -1.95 -24.36
N ARG A 266 -11.39 -2.75 -25.34
CA ARG A 266 -12.61 -3.57 -25.22
C ARG A 266 -12.59 -4.56 -24.05
N GLN A 267 -11.40 -4.98 -23.65
CA GLN A 267 -11.13 -5.76 -22.45
C GLN A 267 -9.99 -5.07 -21.71
N LEU A 268 -9.95 -5.27 -20.39
CA LEU A 268 -8.82 -4.89 -19.57
C LEU A 268 -7.83 -6.05 -19.54
N SER A 269 -6.55 -5.77 -19.73
CA SER A 269 -5.46 -6.63 -19.28
C SER A 269 -4.64 -5.92 -18.21
N LEU A 270 -4.55 -6.53 -17.04
CA LEU A 270 -3.89 -6.04 -15.84
C LEU A 270 -2.71 -6.96 -15.51
N GLN A 271 -1.53 -6.40 -15.30
CA GLN A 271 -0.35 -7.11 -14.85
C GLN A 271 0.38 -6.27 -13.80
N GLY A 272 0.78 -6.86 -12.69
CA GLY A 272 1.51 -6.13 -11.65
C GLY A 272 2.22 -7.00 -10.63
N GLU A 273 3.09 -6.37 -9.87
CA GLU A 273 3.75 -6.97 -8.70
C GLU A 273 2.95 -6.58 -7.45
N ALA A 274 2.18 -7.53 -6.93
CA ALA A 274 1.33 -7.37 -5.74
C ALA A 274 2.07 -7.81 -4.48
N ARG A 275 1.99 -7.03 -3.40
CA ARG A 275 2.60 -7.33 -2.09
C ARG A 275 1.58 -7.86 -1.09
N LEU A 276 0.38 -7.28 -1.12
CA LEU A 276 -0.78 -7.76 -0.39
C LEU A 276 -1.83 -8.16 -1.42
N LEU A 277 -2.32 -9.38 -1.33
CA LEU A 277 -3.26 -9.93 -2.29
C LEU A 277 -4.39 -10.63 -1.55
N LEU A 278 -5.61 -10.14 -1.72
CA LEU A 278 -6.85 -10.83 -1.37
C LEU A 278 -7.33 -11.54 -2.63
N LEU A 279 -7.49 -12.86 -2.59
CA LEU A 279 -8.09 -13.66 -3.65
C LEU A 279 -9.34 -14.33 -3.11
N ASP A 280 -10.45 -14.13 -3.82
CA ASP A 280 -11.73 -14.76 -3.49
C ASP A 280 -12.10 -14.59 -2.00
N GLY A 281 -11.89 -13.38 -1.47
CA GLY A 281 -12.16 -13.05 -0.07
C GLY A 281 -11.21 -13.67 0.97
N SER A 282 -10.04 -14.19 0.59
CA SER A 282 -8.99 -14.67 1.52
C SER A 282 -7.64 -14.03 1.21
N LEU A 283 -6.79 -13.78 2.21
CA LEU A 283 -5.44 -13.28 1.92
C LEU A 283 -4.63 -14.41 1.31
N HIS A 284 -4.08 -14.17 0.13
CA HIS A 284 -3.16 -15.08 -0.52
C HIS A 284 -1.92 -15.22 0.38
N SER A 285 -1.61 -16.48 0.73
CA SER A 285 -0.42 -16.84 1.47
C SER A 285 0.37 -17.84 0.64
N PRO A 286 1.71 -17.76 0.62
CA PRO A 286 2.53 -18.71 -0.12
C PRO A 286 2.16 -20.15 0.25
N ALA A 287 2.24 -21.08 -0.71
CA ALA A 287 1.77 -22.47 -0.59
C ALA A 287 2.31 -23.26 0.64
N ASP A 288 3.44 -22.84 1.21
CA ASP A 288 4.02 -23.41 2.44
C ASP A 288 3.25 -23.04 3.73
N ALA A 289 2.28 -22.11 3.66
CA ALA A 289 1.43 -21.67 4.75
C ALA A 289 -0.02 -22.15 4.52
N THR A 290 -0.19 -23.45 4.26
CA THR A 290 -1.49 -24.10 4.06
C THR A 290 -2.48 -23.67 5.14
N VAL A 291 -3.66 -23.22 4.69
CA VAL A 291 -4.72 -22.51 5.42
C VAL A 291 -5.31 -23.29 6.61
N TRP A 292 -4.98 -24.57 6.77
CA TRP A 292 -5.51 -25.37 7.87
C TRP A 292 -4.63 -25.28 9.13
N PHE A 293 -5.07 -24.41 10.05
CA PHE A 293 -4.75 -24.41 11.48
C PHE A 293 -3.25 -24.37 11.85
N ILE A 294 -2.61 -23.21 11.67
CA ILE A 294 -1.22 -22.90 12.05
C ILE A 294 -0.20 -23.80 11.33
N PRO A 295 0.73 -23.25 10.53
CA PRO A 295 1.73 -24.04 9.82
C PRO A 295 2.40 -25.07 10.74
N ASP A 296 2.37 -26.35 10.38
CA ASP A 296 2.87 -27.46 11.21
C ASP A 296 4.30 -27.22 11.70
N ARG A 297 5.11 -26.54 10.87
CA ARG A 297 6.48 -26.14 11.19
C ARG A 297 6.55 -25.18 12.40
N LEU A 298 5.59 -24.27 12.56
CA LEU A 298 5.52 -23.34 13.70
C LEU A 298 5.04 -24.06 14.97
N LEU A 299 4.04 -24.94 14.87
CA LEU A 299 3.59 -25.75 16.00
C LEU A 299 4.70 -26.68 16.50
N GLY A 300 5.51 -27.24 15.60
CA GLY A 300 6.66 -28.09 15.93
C GLY A 300 7.73 -27.42 16.80
N LEU A 301 7.81 -26.08 16.82
CA LEU A 301 8.76 -25.35 17.67
C LEU A 301 8.49 -25.57 19.16
N TRP A 302 7.23 -25.73 19.57
CA TRP A 302 6.87 -25.87 20.97
C TRP A 302 7.27 -27.22 21.58
N PRO A 303 6.90 -28.38 21.00
CA PRO A 303 7.39 -29.67 21.47
C PRO A 303 8.92 -29.75 21.46
N LEU A 304 9.58 -29.18 20.45
CA LEU A 304 11.03 -29.11 20.39
C LEU A 304 11.59 -28.26 21.54
N ALA A 305 10.98 -27.10 21.83
CA ALA A 305 11.40 -26.22 22.91
C ALA A 305 11.27 -26.88 24.27
N VAL A 306 10.13 -27.54 24.52
CA VAL A 306 9.88 -28.30 25.75
C VAL A 306 10.87 -29.46 25.87
N GLY A 307 11.12 -30.19 24.79
CA GLY A 307 12.10 -31.28 24.76
C GLY A 307 13.51 -30.82 25.11
N ILE A 308 14.02 -29.78 24.45
CA ILE A 308 15.33 -29.18 24.73
C ILE A 308 15.37 -28.68 26.18
N TRP A 309 14.34 -27.99 26.64
CA TRP A 309 14.26 -27.50 28.01
C TRP A 309 14.30 -28.64 29.04
N LEU A 310 13.55 -29.73 28.83
CA LEU A 310 13.57 -30.90 29.70
C LEU A 310 14.95 -31.56 29.75
N VAL A 311 15.58 -31.77 28.59
CA VAL A 311 16.92 -32.37 28.49
C VAL A 311 17.96 -31.49 29.18
N THR A 312 17.96 -30.19 28.91
CA THR A 312 18.89 -29.24 29.53
C THR A 312 18.65 -29.10 31.03
N ALA A 313 17.40 -29.07 31.50
CA ALA A 313 17.08 -29.05 32.93
C ALA A 313 17.56 -30.31 33.65
N TRP A 314 17.41 -31.48 33.02
CA TRP A 314 17.91 -32.75 33.55
C TRP A 314 19.45 -32.78 33.62
N LEU A 315 20.13 -32.36 32.54
CA LEU A 315 21.60 -32.26 32.49
C LEU A 315 22.14 -31.27 33.53
N HIS A 316 21.53 -30.09 33.65
CA HIS A 316 21.92 -29.09 34.63
C HIS A 316 21.79 -29.61 36.08
N ARG A 317 20.72 -30.36 36.37
CA ARG A 317 20.55 -31.03 37.68
C ARG A 317 21.67 -32.04 37.96
N ARG A 318 22.17 -32.73 36.93
CA ARG A 318 23.23 -33.74 37.05
C ARG A 318 24.65 -33.16 37.14
N TYR A 319 24.92 -32.04 36.47
CA TYR A 319 26.27 -31.47 36.31
C TYR A 319 26.46 -30.08 36.94
N ARG A 320 25.65 -29.74 37.94
CA ARG A 320 25.55 -28.39 38.57
C ARG A 320 26.91 -27.71 38.78
N GLN A 321 27.26 -26.74 37.93
CA GLN A 321 28.42 -25.87 38.10
C GLN A 321 28.04 -24.62 38.91
N LYS A 322 28.81 -24.33 39.98
CA LYS A 322 28.65 -23.11 40.79
C LYS A 322 29.34 -21.91 40.12
N GLN A 323 28.73 -21.29 39.11
CA GLN A 323 29.26 -20.07 38.46
C GLN A 323 28.38 -18.80 38.64
N GLU A 324 27.34 -18.86 39.47
CA GLU A 324 26.30 -17.82 39.62
C GLU A 324 26.78 -16.40 40.00
N ALA A 325 27.98 -16.24 40.57
CA ALA A 325 28.42 -14.95 41.14
C ALA A 325 28.95 -13.94 40.10
N TYR A 326 29.54 -14.40 38.99
CA TYR A 326 30.10 -13.52 37.96
C TYR A 326 29.01 -12.93 37.04
N ASP A 327 27.99 -13.72 36.75
CA ASP A 327 26.96 -13.44 35.74
C ASP A 327 25.90 -12.41 36.20
N ARG A 328 25.59 -12.32 37.51
CA ARG A 328 24.68 -11.29 38.05
C ARG A 328 25.17 -9.85 37.83
N GLY A 329 26.49 -9.67 37.66
CA GLY A 329 27.10 -8.36 37.38
C GLY A 329 26.61 -7.73 36.06
N PHE A 330 26.14 -8.55 35.13
CA PHE A 330 25.77 -8.16 33.77
C PHE A 330 24.25 -8.11 33.53
N HIS A 331 23.42 -8.17 34.58
CA HIS A 331 21.97 -8.12 34.43
C HIS A 331 21.48 -6.88 33.65
N TRP A 332 22.11 -5.73 33.85
CA TRP A 332 21.73 -4.49 33.18
C TRP A 332 22.06 -4.56 31.67
N LEU A 333 23.14 -5.26 31.28
CA LEU A 333 23.50 -5.50 29.88
C LEU A 333 22.43 -6.37 29.21
N ALA A 334 22.00 -7.43 29.90
CA ALA A 334 20.92 -8.29 29.44
C ALA A 334 19.59 -7.53 29.27
N VAL A 335 19.28 -6.59 30.16
CA VAL A 335 18.10 -5.72 30.05
C VAL A 335 18.21 -4.79 28.83
N ILE A 336 19.35 -4.11 28.64
CA ILE A 336 19.54 -3.21 27.50
C ILE A 336 19.43 -3.96 26.17
N VAL A 337 20.10 -5.12 26.05
CA VAL A 337 20.01 -5.97 24.86
C VAL A 337 18.57 -6.40 24.58
N HIS A 338 17.81 -6.73 25.62
CA HIS A 338 16.42 -7.12 25.46
C HIS A 338 15.53 -5.96 25.02
N VAL A 339 15.65 -4.79 25.66
CA VAL A 339 14.88 -3.59 25.31
C VAL A 339 15.22 -3.13 23.89
N LEU A 340 16.49 -3.13 23.51
CA LEU A 340 16.92 -2.84 22.14
C LEU A 340 16.30 -3.82 21.14
N ALA A 341 16.31 -5.12 21.45
CA ALA A 341 15.71 -6.12 20.57
C ALA A 341 14.20 -5.93 20.41
N ILE A 342 13.47 -5.54 21.47
CA ILE A 342 12.04 -5.21 21.38
C ILE A 342 11.85 -4.00 20.47
N ALA A 343 12.58 -2.90 20.72
CA ALA A 343 12.44 -1.69 19.92
C ALA A 343 12.76 -1.94 18.44
N LEU A 344 13.83 -2.69 18.16
CA LEU A 344 14.24 -2.99 16.80
C LEU A 344 13.25 -3.91 16.08
N THR A 345 12.76 -4.93 16.76
CA THR A 345 11.81 -5.89 16.15
C THR A 345 10.45 -5.26 15.94
N PHE A 346 10.00 -4.39 16.84
CA PHE A 346 8.79 -3.62 16.63
C PHE A 346 8.95 -2.64 15.45
N PHE A 347 10.04 -1.86 15.40
CA PHE A 347 10.30 -0.94 14.29
C PHE A 347 10.33 -1.64 12.93
N LEU A 348 11.05 -2.75 12.82
CA LEU A 348 11.16 -3.49 11.55
C LEU A 348 9.85 -4.22 11.20
N TRP A 349 9.06 -4.63 12.18
CA TRP A 349 7.73 -5.18 11.97
C TRP A 349 6.74 -4.12 11.47
N ASP A 350 6.73 -2.94 12.10
CA ASP A 350 5.92 -1.80 11.68
C ASP A 350 6.24 -1.39 10.24
N ALA A 351 7.54 -1.33 9.90
CA ALA A 351 7.99 -1.03 8.54
C ALA A 351 7.54 -2.10 7.53
N GLU A 352 7.52 -3.38 7.91
CA GLU A 352 7.01 -4.47 7.08
C GLU A 352 5.48 -4.37 6.88
N ILE A 353 4.75 -4.01 7.93
CA ILE A 353 3.31 -3.73 7.84
C ILE A 353 3.06 -2.51 6.95
N ARG A 354 3.83 -1.44 7.08
CA ARG A 354 3.77 -0.28 6.18
C ARG A 354 4.04 -0.68 4.73
N TYR A 355 5.01 -1.56 4.49
CA TYR A 355 5.30 -2.08 3.15
C TYR A 355 4.09 -2.80 2.54
N LEU A 356 3.45 -3.69 3.30
CA LEU A 356 2.28 -4.48 2.87
C LEU A 356 1.00 -3.64 2.74
N PHE A 357 0.66 -2.86 3.77
CA PHE A 357 -0.61 -2.17 3.95
C PHE A 357 -0.57 -0.69 3.55
N GLY A 358 0.61 -0.08 3.52
CA GLY A 358 0.79 1.35 3.18
C GLY A 358 0.47 2.29 4.32
N ALA A 359 0.07 1.74 5.46
CA ALA A 359 -0.13 2.40 6.72
C ALA A 359 0.51 1.53 7.80
N SER A 360 0.92 2.15 8.90
CA SER A 360 1.41 1.46 10.08
C SER A 360 1.09 2.22 11.36
N MET A 361 1.28 1.57 12.50
CA MET A 361 0.98 2.16 13.80
C MET A 361 1.91 3.35 14.11
N LEU A 362 3.18 3.28 13.73
CA LEU A 362 4.12 4.40 13.90
C LEU A 362 3.75 5.60 13.03
N ASP A 363 3.30 5.40 11.79
CA ASP A 363 2.82 6.49 10.94
C ASP A 363 1.60 7.20 11.56
N ALA A 364 0.65 6.42 12.08
CA ALA A 364 -0.51 6.94 12.81
C ALA A 364 -0.10 7.71 14.07
N ALA A 365 0.89 7.19 14.82
CA ALA A 365 1.41 7.84 16.03
C ALA A 365 2.13 9.16 15.70
N VAL A 366 2.97 9.19 14.68
CA VAL A 366 3.67 10.41 14.23
C VAL A 366 2.67 11.47 13.77
N THR A 367 1.65 11.08 13.01
CA THR A 367 0.58 11.99 12.55
C THR A 367 -0.22 12.55 13.72
N THR A 368 -0.50 11.73 14.72
CA THR A 368 -1.19 12.17 15.95
C THR A 368 -0.34 13.18 16.71
N LEU A 369 0.97 12.94 16.83
CA LEU A 369 1.90 13.83 17.52
C LEU A 369 2.10 15.17 16.79
N SER A 370 2.13 15.15 15.46
CA SER A 370 2.36 16.35 14.64
C SER A 370 1.11 17.23 14.52
N THR A 371 -0.07 16.63 14.42
CA THR A 371 -1.34 17.36 14.27
C THR A 371 -2.03 17.66 15.60
N GLY A 372 -1.66 16.96 16.68
CA GLY A 372 -2.35 17.02 17.97
C GLY A 372 -3.75 16.39 17.96
N SER A 373 -4.13 15.71 16.86
CA SER A 373 -5.46 15.15 16.66
C SER A 373 -5.39 13.63 16.48
N LEU A 374 -6.28 12.90 17.17
CA LEU A 374 -6.41 11.45 17.03
C LEU A 374 -7.36 11.14 15.86
N SER A 375 -6.80 10.64 14.76
CA SER A 375 -7.58 10.13 13.64
C SER A 375 -7.93 8.65 13.87
N LEU A 376 -9.21 8.35 14.14
CA LEU A 376 -9.67 6.98 14.35
C LEU A 376 -9.42 6.08 13.12
N SER A 377 -9.51 6.63 11.91
CA SER A 377 -9.25 5.89 10.68
C SER A 377 -7.79 5.47 10.57
N ALA A 378 -6.85 6.35 10.94
CA ALA A 378 -5.41 6.03 10.94
C ALA A 378 -5.06 4.91 11.95
N TRP A 379 -5.77 4.82 13.07
CA TRP A 379 -5.49 3.83 14.11
C TRP A 379 -6.12 2.45 13.85
N THR A 380 -6.92 2.29 12.79
CA THR A 380 -7.50 0.98 12.41
C THR A 380 -6.44 -0.07 12.03
N VAL A 381 -5.23 0.37 11.65
CA VAL A 381 -4.10 -0.52 11.36
C VAL A 381 -3.48 -1.17 12.61
N ALA A 382 -3.63 -0.55 13.79
CA ALA A 382 -3.01 -1.03 15.02
C ALA A 382 -3.40 -2.49 15.39
N PRO A 383 -4.68 -2.91 15.38
CA PRO A 383 -5.02 -4.31 15.62
C PRO A 383 -4.46 -5.27 14.55
N LEU A 384 -4.38 -4.83 13.28
CA LEU A 384 -3.78 -5.64 12.20
C LEU A 384 -2.28 -5.83 12.35
N GLU A 385 -1.61 -4.89 13.01
CA GLU A 385 -0.19 -4.97 13.28
C GLU A 385 0.10 -5.76 14.56
N LEU A 386 -0.55 -5.39 15.66
CA LEU A 386 -0.24 -5.91 16.99
C LEU A 386 -0.69 -7.36 17.17
N VAL A 387 -1.86 -7.75 16.66
CA VAL A 387 -2.38 -9.11 16.85
C VAL A 387 -1.46 -10.14 16.18
N PRO A 388 -1.11 -10.01 14.89
CA PRO A 388 -0.10 -10.85 14.26
C PRO A 388 1.26 -10.82 14.95
N TRP A 389 1.70 -9.65 15.44
CA TRP A 389 2.97 -9.55 16.18
C TRP A 389 2.96 -10.37 17.48
N PHE A 390 1.90 -10.26 18.28
CA PHE A 390 1.73 -11.05 19.52
C PHE A 390 1.62 -12.55 19.26
N ILE A 391 0.95 -12.95 18.18
CA ILE A 391 0.85 -14.36 17.79
C ILE A 391 2.23 -14.88 17.39
N GLY A 392 2.96 -14.13 16.58
CA GLY A 392 4.33 -14.47 16.23
C GLY A 392 5.24 -14.54 17.46
N LEU A 393 5.09 -13.62 18.43
CA LEU A 393 5.81 -13.71 19.70
C LEU A 393 5.54 -15.04 20.41
N ALA A 394 4.27 -15.45 20.49
CA ALA A 394 3.87 -16.68 21.15
C ALA A 394 4.34 -17.94 20.41
N LEU A 395 4.22 -17.97 19.08
CA LEU A 395 4.50 -19.16 18.28
C LEU A 395 5.97 -19.29 17.87
N ILE A 396 6.75 -18.20 17.86
CA ILE A 396 8.13 -18.19 17.37
C ILE A 396 9.09 -17.72 18.46
N ALA A 397 8.92 -16.49 18.96
CA ALA A 397 9.92 -15.88 19.83
C ALA A 397 10.03 -16.60 21.18
N LEU A 398 8.91 -16.98 21.79
CA LEU A 398 8.87 -17.70 23.06
C LEU A 398 9.53 -19.08 22.99
N PRO A 399 9.18 -20.00 22.06
CA PRO A 399 9.82 -21.31 22.01
C PRO A 399 11.33 -21.23 21.74
N ILE A 400 11.77 -20.33 20.85
CA ILE A 400 13.21 -20.13 20.59
C ILE A 400 13.94 -19.60 21.83
N ARG A 401 13.34 -18.64 22.53
CA ARG A 401 13.86 -18.16 23.81
C ARG A 401 13.99 -19.30 24.82
N VAL A 402 12.99 -20.18 24.94
CA VAL A 402 13.02 -21.32 25.86
C VAL A 402 14.17 -22.27 25.52
N MET A 403 14.37 -22.60 24.24
CA MET A 403 15.48 -23.44 23.76
C MET A 403 16.83 -22.83 24.15
N LEU A 404 17.08 -21.59 23.75
CA LEU A 404 18.37 -20.92 23.96
C LEU A 404 18.66 -20.70 25.44
N THR A 405 17.65 -20.33 26.24
CA THR A 405 17.82 -20.20 27.69
C THR A 405 18.21 -21.54 28.33
N GLY A 406 17.63 -22.65 27.86
CA GLY A 406 18.03 -24.00 28.29
C GLY A 406 19.49 -24.30 27.98
N VAL A 407 19.96 -23.95 26.78
CA VAL A 407 21.36 -24.14 26.36
C VAL A 407 22.33 -23.26 27.17
N PHE A 408 22.04 -21.97 27.33
CA PHE A 408 22.93 -21.07 28.07
C PHE A 408 23.07 -21.46 29.56
N ARG A 409 22.01 -22.02 30.16
CA ARG A 409 22.03 -22.60 31.50
C ARG A 409 23.02 -23.76 31.65
N LEU A 410 23.30 -24.51 30.58
CA LEU A 410 24.32 -25.56 30.63
C LEU A 410 25.75 -24.99 30.66
N THR A 411 25.94 -23.81 30.07
CA THR A 411 27.24 -23.14 29.99
C THR A 411 27.54 -22.21 31.16
N GLY A 412 26.63 -22.07 32.14
CA GLY A 412 26.81 -21.23 33.32
C GLY A 412 26.49 -19.73 33.12
N PHE A 413 25.87 -19.36 32.00
CA PHE A 413 25.51 -17.98 31.65
C PHE A 413 23.99 -17.75 31.75
N ASP A 414 23.43 -17.75 32.96
CA ASP A 414 21.98 -17.69 33.18
C ASP A 414 21.38 -16.30 32.87
N THR A 415 22.10 -15.24 33.20
CA THR A 415 21.67 -13.85 33.20
C THR A 415 21.94 -13.21 31.84
N ILE A 416 23.21 -13.21 31.39
CA ILE A 416 23.56 -12.72 30.04
C ILE A 416 22.92 -13.60 28.98
N GLY A 417 23.05 -14.92 29.10
CA GLY A 417 22.48 -15.88 28.15
C GLY A 417 20.95 -15.80 28.11
N GLY A 418 20.30 -15.53 29.24
CA GLY A 418 18.86 -15.24 29.27
C GLY A 418 18.47 -13.97 28.50
N GLY A 419 19.28 -12.91 28.57
CA GLY A 419 19.08 -11.69 27.77
C GLY A 419 19.28 -11.93 26.27
N VAL A 420 20.37 -12.60 25.91
CA VAL A 420 20.68 -12.97 24.52
C VAL A 420 19.60 -13.90 23.94
N ALA A 421 19.14 -14.88 24.70
CA ALA A 421 18.06 -15.78 24.29
C ALA A 421 16.75 -15.03 24.01
N ARG A 422 16.40 -14.01 24.82
CA ARG A 422 15.24 -13.15 24.57
C ARG A 422 15.41 -12.35 23.29
N ALA A 423 16.58 -11.74 23.09
CA ALA A 423 16.86 -10.97 21.88
C ALA A 423 16.84 -11.84 20.62
N ALA A 424 17.45 -13.03 20.67
CA ALA A 424 17.45 -13.98 19.57
C ALA A 424 16.03 -14.48 19.23
N GLY A 425 15.20 -14.77 20.24
CA GLY A 425 13.79 -15.10 20.02
C GLY A 425 13.03 -13.98 19.32
N LEU A 426 13.19 -12.73 19.79
CA LEU A 426 12.60 -11.55 19.15
C LEU A 426 13.10 -11.35 17.71
N LEU A 427 14.40 -11.48 17.45
CA LEU A 427 14.94 -11.37 16.09
C LEU A 427 14.42 -12.50 15.19
N SER A 428 14.16 -13.68 15.74
CA SER A 428 13.58 -14.79 14.97
C SER A 428 12.14 -14.51 14.54
N LEU A 429 11.36 -13.77 15.35
CA LEU A 429 10.04 -13.28 14.95
C LEU A 429 10.12 -12.42 13.68
N LEU A 430 11.15 -11.59 13.54
CA LEU A 430 11.33 -10.78 12.34
C LEU A 430 11.57 -11.65 11.09
N PHE A 431 12.50 -12.60 11.15
CA PHE A 431 12.87 -13.39 9.97
C PHE A 431 11.85 -14.46 9.59
N ILE A 432 11.16 -15.02 10.57
CA ILE A 432 10.20 -16.10 10.36
C ILE A 432 8.77 -15.55 10.33
N GLY A 433 8.39 -14.72 11.29
CA GLY A 433 7.01 -14.30 11.49
C GLY A 433 6.48 -13.34 10.43
N THR A 434 7.33 -12.51 9.82
CA THR A 434 6.92 -11.59 8.72
C THR A 434 6.34 -12.36 7.54
N ARG A 435 6.94 -13.49 7.18
CA ARG A 435 6.43 -14.39 6.11
C ARG A 435 5.05 -14.98 6.41
N TYR A 436 4.64 -15.02 7.68
CA TYR A 436 3.35 -15.53 8.12
C TYR A 436 2.35 -14.41 8.45
N ILE A 437 2.64 -13.13 8.15
CA ILE A 437 1.69 -12.03 8.37
C ILE A 437 0.34 -12.31 7.67
N PRO A 438 0.27 -12.66 6.36
CA PRO A 438 -0.99 -12.97 5.71
C PRO A 438 -1.74 -14.12 6.38
N PHE A 439 -1.00 -15.13 6.84
CA PHE A 439 -1.56 -16.26 7.59
C PHE A 439 -2.15 -15.82 8.94
N PHE A 440 -1.42 -15.06 9.75
CA PHE A 440 -1.91 -14.59 11.05
C PHE A 440 -3.16 -13.73 10.90
N LEU A 441 -3.19 -12.88 9.88
CA LEU A 441 -4.35 -12.07 9.54
C LEU A 441 -5.53 -12.93 9.07
N ASN A 442 -5.29 -13.94 8.24
CA ASN A 442 -6.32 -14.89 7.81
C ASN A 442 -7.02 -15.56 9.01
N VAL A 443 -6.25 -15.96 10.02
CA VAL A 443 -6.80 -16.65 11.19
C VAL A 443 -7.51 -15.71 12.17
N THR A 444 -7.09 -14.44 12.24
CA THR A 444 -7.53 -13.53 13.32
C THR A 444 -8.42 -12.39 12.88
N VAL A 445 -8.07 -11.72 11.78
CA VAL A 445 -8.73 -10.47 11.38
C VAL A 445 -9.49 -10.62 10.06
N LEU A 446 -9.40 -11.76 9.37
CA LEU A 446 -10.13 -11.98 8.12
C LEU A 446 -11.64 -11.88 8.28
N ALA A 447 -12.21 -12.38 9.37
CA ALA A 447 -13.64 -12.24 9.62
C ALA A 447 -14.05 -10.76 9.73
N LEU A 448 -13.20 -9.93 10.34
CA LEU A 448 -13.41 -8.48 10.41
C LEU A 448 -13.24 -7.84 9.03
N LEU A 449 -12.20 -8.21 8.27
CA LEU A 449 -11.96 -7.71 6.92
C LEU A 449 -13.09 -8.09 5.96
N ARG A 450 -13.60 -9.33 6.02
CA ARG A 450 -14.75 -9.79 5.25
C ARG A 450 -16.02 -9.03 5.61
N SER A 451 -16.29 -8.88 6.91
CA SER A 451 -17.42 -8.07 7.37
C SER A 451 -17.32 -6.62 6.93
N MET A 452 -16.11 -6.04 6.85
CA MET A 452 -15.90 -4.69 6.31
C MET A 452 -16.11 -4.66 4.80
N LEU A 453 -15.59 -5.66 4.07
CA LEU A 453 -15.68 -5.79 2.62
C LEU A 453 -17.05 -6.23 2.10
N GLY A 454 -18.01 -6.58 2.98
CA GLY A 454 -19.32 -7.09 2.58
C GLY A 454 -19.29 -8.51 2.01
N LEU A 455 -18.31 -9.33 2.40
CA LEU A 455 -18.06 -10.69 1.91
C LEU A 455 -18.56 -11.79 2.85
#